data_AF-A0A662VN44-F1
#
_entry.id   AF-A0A662VN44-F1
#
_cell.length_a   1.000
_cell.length_b   1.000
_cell.length_c   1.000
_cell.angle_alpha   90.00
_cell.angle_beta   90.00
_cell.angle_gamma   90.00
#
_symmetry.space_group_name_H-M   'P 1'
#
loop_
_entity.id
_entity.type
_entity.pdbx_description
1 polymer ?
#
loop_
_entity_poly.entity_id
_entity_poly.type
_entity_poly.pdbx_seq_one_letter_code
_entity_poly.pdbx_strand_id
1 'polypeptide(L)' 'MLSQKEKRHDYKSECSKRRPKNDLINIEKIKTFAINNLPNDSVLRDLILLEPNMINVLDFCGKITLWLKMFDKRYLEGK' A
#
# COMPACT_ATOMS: atom_id res chain seq x y z
N MET A 1 7.11 56.44 12.93
CA MET A 1 7.10 55.40 11.87
C MET A 1 7.91 54.21 12.37
N LEU A 2 7.25 53.09 12.69
CA LEU A 2 7.88 51.86 13.19
C LEU A 2 8.07 50.90 12.02
N SER A 3 9.33 50.72 11.58
CA SER A 3 9.70 49.76 10.53
C SER A 3 9.83 48.36 11.15
N GLN A 4 8.87 47.49 10.84
CA GLN A 4 8.89 46.08 11.25
C GLN A 4 10.05 45.36 10.54
N LYS A 5 11.06 44.90 11.30
CA LYS A 5 12.09 43.98 10.79
C LYS A 5 11.49 42.59 10.69
N GLU A 6 11.05 42.24 9.49
CA GLU A 6 10.53 40.93 9.11
C GLU A 6 11.66 39.89 9.14
N LYS A 7 11.70 39.08 10.21
CA LYS A 7 12.62 37.93 10.30
C LYS A 7 12.08 36.81 9.40
N ARG A 8 12.61 36.70 8.18
CA ARG A 8 12.41 35.51 7.35
C ARG A 8 13.13 34.34 8.00
N HIS A 9 12.35 33.42 8.58
CA HIS A 9 12.85 32.12 8.98
C HIS A 9 12.95 31.25 7.73
N ASP A 10 14.16 31.12 7.19
CA ASP A 10 14.48 30.14 6.18
C ASP A 10 14.33 28.74 6.79
N TYR A 11 13.17 28.12 6.59
CA TYR A 11 12.98 26.70 6.89
C TYR A 11 13.79 25.90 5.86
N LYS A 12 15.00 25.52 6.26
CA LYS A 12 15.85 24.57 5.54
C LYS A 12 15.14 23.21 5.55
N SER A 13 14.37 22.92 4.50
CA SER A 13 13.80 21.59 4.28
C SER A 13 14.92 20.66 3.84
N GLU A 14 15.61 20.07 4.82
CA GLU A 14 16.47 18.91 4.58
C GLU A 14 15.57 17.68 4.39
N CYS A 15 14.88 17.63 3.25
CA CYS A 15 14.26 16.42 2.74
C CYS A 15 15.40 15.43 2.45
N SER A 16 15.73 14.65 3.48
CA SER A 16 16.70 13.55 3.40
C SER A 16 16.19 12.56 2.36
N LYS A 17 16.72 12.64 1.13
CA LYS A 17 16.48 11.67 0.05
C LYS A 17 17.12 10.33 0.43
N ARG A 18 16.54 9.62 1.40
CA ARG A 18 16.82 8.20 1.61
C ARG A 18 16.28 7.50 0.37
N ARG A 19 17.17 6.99 -0.48
CA ARG A 19 16.79 6.08 -1.55
C ARG A 19 15.95 4.98 -0.90
N PRO A 20 14.77 4.61 -1.43
CA PRO A 20 14.04 3.50 -0.87
C PRO A 20 14.99 2.29 -0.92
N LYS A 21 15.31 1.73 0.24
CA LYS A 21 15.82 0.35 0.28
C LYS A 21 14.75 -0.49 -0.41
N ASN A 22 15.15 -1.58 -1.06
CA ASN A 22 14.19 -2.57 -1.55
C ASN A 22 13.45 -3.15 -0.34
N ASP A 23 12.46 -2.41 0.14
CA ASP A 23 11.68 -2.75 1.30
C ASP A 23 10.70 -3.81 0.81
N LEU A 24 11.00 -5.06 1.18
CA LEU A 24 10.17 -6.21 0.90
C LEU A 24 9.25 -6.45 2.09
N ILE A 25 8.00 -6.80 1.81
CA ILE A 25 7.01 -7.21 2.80
C ILE A 25 6.68 -8.69 2.63
N ASN A 26 6.61 -9.42 3.76
CA ASN A 26 6.17 -10.80 3.78
C ASN A 26 4.63 -10.87 3.79
N ILE A 27 4.04 -11.49 2.78
CA ILE A 27 2.58 -11.66 2.64
C ILE A 27 2.08 -13.07 2.94
N GLU A 28 2.90 -13.96 3.48
CA GLU A 28 2.53 -15.35 3.80
C GLU A 28 1.27 -15.43 4.67
N LYS A 29 1.13 -14.55 5.66
CA LYS A 29 -0.09 -14.47 6.50
C LYS A 29 -1.34 -14.11 5.68
N ILE A 30 -1.20 -13.28 4.66
CA ILE A 30 -2.30 -12.90 3.75
C ILE A 30 -2.67 -14.11 2.88
N LYS A 31 -1.68 -14.88 2.40
CA LYS A 31 -1.93 -16.13 1.67
C LYS A 31 -2.65 -17.16 2.52
N THR A 32 -2.21 -17.37 3.76
CA THR A 32 -2.89 -18.27 4.70
C THR A 32 -4.32 -17.80 4.97
N PHE A 33 -4.53 -16.49 5.13
CA PHE A 33 -5.87 -15.94 5.23
C PHE A 33 -6.71 -16.25 3.98
N ALA A 34 -6.15 -16.08 2.77
CA ALA A 34 -6.85 -16.35 1.52
C ALA A 34 -7.24 -17.84 1.39
N ILE A 35 -6.36 -18.77 1.75
CA ILE A 35 -6.64 -20.22 1.75
C ILE A 35 -7.79 -20.54 2.71
N ASN A 36 -7.76 -19.97 3.91
CA ASN A 36 -8.68 -20.34 4.97
C ASN A 36 -10.05 -19.66 4.88
N ASN A 37 -10.14 -18.49 4.23
CA ASN A 37 -11.34 -17.64 4.30
C ASN A 37 -11.95 -17.32 2.94
N LEU A 38 -11.21 -17.43 1.82
CA LEU A 38 -11.77 -17.14 0.50
C LEU A 38 -12.29 -18.42 -0.19
N PRO A 39 -13.40 -18.34 -0.94
CA PRO A 39 -13.91 -19.46 -1.74
C PRO A 39 -12.84 -20.03 -2.69
N ASN A 40 -12.89 -21.34 -2.97
CA ASN A 40 -11.93 -22.01 -3.86
C ASN A 40 -12.00 -21.53 -5.31
N ASP A 41 -13.14 -20.98 -5.73
CA ASP A 41 -13.42 -20.42 -7.05
C ASP A 41 -13.21 -18.88 -7.12
N SER A 42 -12.71 -18.28 -6.03
CA SER A 42 -12.49 -16.83 -5.97
C SER A 42 -11.26 -16.41 -6.76
N VAL A 43 -11.46 -15.59 -7.79
CA VAL A 43 -10.36 -14.96 -8.55
C VAL A 43 -9.39 -14.20 -7.63
N LEU A 44 -9.91 -13.53 -6.58
CA LEU A 44 -9.07 -12.82 -5.61
C LEU A 44 -8.12 -13.78 -4.87
N ARG A 45 -8.60 -14.98 -4.54
CA ARG A 45 -7.77 -15.99 -3.86
C ARG A 45 -6.61 -16.39 -4.76
N ASP A 46 -6.87 -16.69 -6.02
CA ASP A 46 -5.83 -17.08 -6.97
C ASP A 46 -4.79 -15.97 -7.17
N LEU A 47 -5.25 -14.72 -7.31
CA LEU A 47 -4.36 -13.57 -7.42
C LEU A 47 -3.43 -13.43 -6.21
N ILE A 48 -3.94 -13.58 -4.99
CA ILE A 48 -3.11 -13.50 -3.76
C ILE A 48 -2.11 -14.65 -3.70
N LEU A 49 -2.51 -15.86 -4.11
CA LEU A 49 -1.65 -17.06 -4.02
C LEU A 49 -0.53 -17.09 -5.06
N LEU A 50 -0.75 -16.49 -6.23
CA LEU A 50 0.24 -16.40 -7.31
C LEU A 50 1.40 -15.45 -7.00
N GLU A 51 1.21 -14.46 -6.11
CA GLU A 51 2.28 -13.55 -5.71
C GLU A 51 3.42 -14.27 -4.99
N PRO A 52 4.69 -13.82 -5.07
CA PRO A 52 5.74 -14.37 -4.22
C PRO A 52 5.50 -14.02 -2.73
N ASN A 53 6.07 -14.81 -1.82
CA ASN A 53 5.88 -14.56 -0.37
C ASN A 53 6.50 -13.23 0.08
N MET A 54 7.51 -12.74 -0.64
CA MET A 54 8.15 -11.45 -0.42
C MET A 54 7.90 -10.56 -1.64
N ILE A 55 7.21 -9.44 -1.45
CA ILE A 55 6.93 -8.47 -2.52
C ILE A 55 7.44 -7.09 -2.14
N ASN A 56 7.73 -6.26 -3.14
CA ASN A 56 8.11 -4.86 -2.90
C ASN A 56 6.95 -4.10 -2.23
N VAL A 57 7.26 -3.20 -1.30
CA VAL A 57 6.26 -2.39 -0.59
C VAL A 57 5.39 -1.56 -1.55
N LEU A 58 5.96 -0.98 -2.62
CA LEU A 58 5.18 -0.21 -3.59
C LEU A 58 4.20 -1.10 -4.36
N ASP A 59 4.66 -2.30 -4.76
CA ASP A 59 3.79 -3.29 -5.40
C ASP A 59 2.68 -3.75 -4.46
N PHE A 60 3.01 -3.98 -3.19
CA PHE A 60 2.02 -4.33 -2.17
C PHE A 60 0.96 -3.24 -2.01
N CYS A 61 1.36 -1.97 -1.90
CA CYS A 61 0.43 -0.85 -1.78
C CYS A 61 -0.53 -0.74 -2.97
N GLY A 62 -0.04 -1.00 -4.19
CA GLY A 62 -0.89 -1.05 -5.39
C GLY A 62 -1.85 -2.23 -5.37
N LYS A 63 -1.33 -3.42 -5.08
CA LYS A 63 -2.08 -4.69 -5.09
C LYS A 63 -3.12 -4.78 -3.99
N ILE A 64 -2.80 -4.36 -2.77
CA ILE A 64 -3.74 -4.42 -1.63
C ILE A 64 -4.98 -3.56 -1.89
N THR A 65 -4.81 -2.41 -2.55
CA THR A 65 -5.94 -1.56 -2.94
C THR A 65 -6.87 -2.27 -3.91
N LEU A 66 -6.32 -2.99 -4.90
CA LEU A 66 -7.10 -3.81 -5.82
C LEU A 66 -7.78 -4.98 -5.10
N TRP A 67 -7.04 -5.70 -4.26
CA TRP A 67 -7.55 -6.85 -3.51
C TRP A 67 -8.72 -6.49 -2.61
N LEU A 68 -8.64 -5.35 -1.91
CA LEU A 68 -9.73 -4.85 -1.07
C LEU A 68 -10.98 -4.49 -1.89
N LYS A 69 -10.81 -3.90 -3.08
CA LYS A 69 -11.92 -3.61 -4.00
C LYS A 69 -12.60 -4.88 -4.51
N MET A 70 -11.83 -5.92 -4.78
CA MET A 70 -12.37 -7.23 -5.20
C MET A 70 -13.05 -7.97 -4.04
N PHE A 71 -12.57 -7.76 -2.82
CA PHE A 71 -13.14 -8.37 -1.62
C PHE A 71 -14.53 -7.78 -1.28
N ASP A 72 -14.68 -6.46 -1.38
CA ASP A 72 -15.96 -5.80 -1.16
C ASP A 72 -16.83 -5.90 -2.41
N LYS A 73 -17.60 -7.00 -2.55
CA LYS A 73 -18.57 -7.23 -3.64
C LYS A 73 -19.49 -6.03 -3.92
N ARG A 74 -19.71 -5.13 -2.95
CA ARG A 74 -20.52 -3.91 -3.13
C ARG A 74 -19.87 -2.85 -4.03
N TYR A 75 -18.57 -2.92 -4.29
CA TYR A 75 -17.87 -1.99 -5.20
C TYR A 75 -18.09 -2.32 -6.68
N LEU A 76 -18.41 -3.58 -7.02
CA LEU A 76 -18.65 -3.99 -8.41
C LEU A 76 -20.12 -3.86 -8.83
N GLU A 77 -21.04 -3.77 -7.87
CA GLU A 77 -22.48 -3.64 -8.15
C GLU A 77 -23.01 -2.20 -8.08
N GLY A 78 -22.16 -1.18 -7.86
CA GLY A 78 -22.54 0.23 -7.99
C GLY A 78 -23.79 0.61 -7.20
N LYS A 79 -23.61 0.98 -5.92
CA LYS A 79 -24.59 1.86 -5.26
C LYS A 79 -24.41 3.29 -5.72
#